data_AF-A0A945TI60-F1
#
_entry.id   AF-A0A945TI60-F1
#
_cell.length_a   1.000
_cell.length_b   1.000
_cell.length_c   1.000
_cell.angle_alpha   90.00
_cell.angle_beta   90.00
_cell.angle_gamma   90.00
#
_symmetry.space_group_name_H-M   'P 1'
#
loop_
_entity.id
_entity.type
_entity.pdbx_description
1 polymer ?
#
loop_
_entity_poly.entity_id
_entity_poly.type
_entity_poly.pdbx_seq_one_letter_code
_entity_poly.pdbx_strand_id
1 'polypeptide(L)'
;MFNKIKRMGILRNMLHCIAIVFALLMPFARDPQYSASWNLFFGDILPATAPIIVIVIGLDLMMSKLWKSEASQGRIEHLDSIIRAHLLVGGVLLASWLLVFLPVLV
;
A
#
# COMPACT_ATOMS: atom_id res chain seq x y z
N MET A 1 5.47 -13.12 -15.49
CA MET A 1 5.24 -12.37 -14.24
C MET A 1 6.54 -11.95 -13.55
N PHE A 2 7.48 -12.88 -13.33
CA PHE A 2 8.75 -12.61 -12.62
C PHE A 2 9.60 -11.48 -13.22
N ASN A 3 9.69 -11.40 -14.56
CA ASN A 3 10.42 -10.31 -15.25
C ASN A 3 9.76 -8.92 -15.09
N LYS A 4 8.43 -8.85 -14.88
CA LYS A 4 7.73 -7.60 -14.59
C LYS A 4 8.04 -7.13 -13.17
N ILE A 5 8.00 -8.04 -12.20
CA ILE A 5 8.33 -7.78 -10.79
C ILE A 5 9.79 -7.28 -10.69
N LYS A 6 10.74 -7.99 -11.29
CA LYS A 6 12.16 -7.60 -11.25
C LYS A 6 12.41 -6.22 -11.88
N ARG A 7 11.63 -5.82 -12.89
CA ARG A 7 11.71 -4.50 -13.54
C ARG A 7 11.11 -3.35 -12.74
N MET A 8 10.19 -3.59 -11.81
CA MET A 8 9.57 -2.52 -11.01
C MET A 8 10.53 -1.90 -9.99
N GLY A 9 11.60 -2.61 -9.65
CA GLY A 9 12.56 -2.21 -8.61
C GLY A 9 12.25 -2.87 -7.27
N ILE A 10 13.30 -3.27 -6.55
CA ILE A 10 13.17 -4.06 -5.32
C ILE A 10 12.38 -3.33 -4.24
N LEU A 11 12.61 -2.02 -4.08
CA LEU A 11 11.95 -1.18 -3.08
C LEU A 11 10.44 -1.13 -3.28
N ARG A 12 9.98 -0.94 -4.53
CA ARG A 12 8.54 -0.90 -4.85
C ARG A 12 7.86 -2.22 -4.54
N ASN A 13 8.49 -3.32 -4.92
CA ASN A 13 7.95 -4.65 -4.65
C ASN A 13 7.87 -4.93 -3.14
N MET A 14 8.87 -4.51 -2.36
CA MET A 14 8.82 -4.63 -0.90
C MET A 14 7.68 -3.79 -0.32
N LEU A 15 7.49 -2.56 -0.80
CA LEU A 15 6.38 -1.72 -0.39
C LEU A 15 5.02 -2.35 -0.72
N HIS A 16 4.86 -2.91 -1.94
CA HIS A 16 3.65 -3.63 -2.32
C HIS A 16 3.43 -4.88 -1.47
N CYS A 17 4.48 -5.63 -1.17
CA CYS A 17 4.42 -6.82 -0.32
C CYS A 17 3.92 -6.45 1.09
N ILE A 18 4.52 -5.43 1.71
CA ILE A 18 4.10 -4.94 3.04
C ILE A 18 2.64 -4.47 3.00
N ALA A 19 2.26 -3.71 1.97
CA ALA A 19 0.89 -3.23 1.82
C ALA A 19 -0.13 -4.37 1.68
N ILE A 20 0.20 -5.43 0.94
CA ILE A 20 -0.64 -6.62 0.81
C ILE A 20 -0.75 -7.35 2.15
N VAL A 21 0.38 -7.56 2.85
CA VAL A 21 0.38 -8.17 4.18
C VAL A 21 -0.49 -7.36 5.13
N PHE A 22 -0.37 -6.04 5.14
CA PHE A 22 -1.16 -5.18 6.03
C PHE A 22 -2.65 -5.21 5.68
N ALA A 23 -2.99 -5.25 4.40
CA ALA A 23 -4.38 -5.36 3.97
C ALA A 23 -5.03 -6.68 4.42
N LEU A 24 -4.26 -7.77 4.41
CA LEU A 24 -4.70 -9.10 4.87
C LEU A 24 -4.80 -9.18 6.41
N LEU A 25 -3.94 -8.46 7.12
CA LEU A 25 -3.94 -8.44 8.59
C LEU A 25 -4.95 -7.45 9.18
N MET A 26 -5.41 -6.47 8.39
CA MET A 26 -6.32 -5.42 8.85
C MET A 26 -7.59 -5.92 9.57
N PRO A 27 -8.25 -7.02 9.16
CA PRO A 27 -9.44 -7.52 9.86
C PRO A 27 -9.20 -7.89 11.33
N PHE A 28 -7.95 -8.12 11.75
CA PHE A 28 -7.58 -8.40 13.14
C PHE A 28 -7.43 -7.11 13.99
N ALA A 29 -7.54 -5.93 13.39
CA ALA A 29 -7.39 -4.62 14.05
C ALA A 29 -8.71 -4.03 14.59
N ARG A 30 -9.77 -4.82 14.69
CA ARG A 30 -11.11 -4.33 15.06
C ARG A 30 -11.24 -3.89 16.52
N ASP A 31 -10.47 -4.51 17.41
CA ASP A 31 -10.55 -4.27 18.84
C ASP A 31 -9.24 -3.62 19.32
N PRO A 32 -9.27 -2.33 19.76
CA PRO A 32 -8.10 -1.67 20.31
C PRO A 32 -7.57 -2.40 21.54
N GLN A 33 -6.25 -2.64 21.62
CA GLN A 33 -5.65 -3.35 22.74
C GLN A 33 -4.39 -2.65 23.25
N TYR A 34 -4.49 -2.09 24.46
CA TYR A 34 -3.41 -1.35 25.13
C TYR A 34 -2.52 -2.22 26.03
N SER A 35 -2.65 -3.55 25.95
CA SER A 35 -1.80 -4.47 26.71
C SER A 35 -0.48 -4.72 25.98
N ALA A 36 0.63 -4.89 26.71
CA ALA A 36 1.95 -5.21 26.14
C ALA A 36 2.03 -6.67 25.64
N SER A 37 1.14 -7.04 24.74
CA SER A 37 1.04 -8.34 24.08
C SER A 37 1.10 -8.17 22.56
N TRP A 38 1.18 -9.27 21.83
CA TRP A 38 1.11 -9.26 20.36
C TRP A 38 -0.13 -8.55 19.81
N ASN A 39 -1.17 -8.40 20.64
CA ASN A 39 -2.38 -7.70 20.26
C ASN A 39 -2.19 -6.18 20.11
N LEU A 40 -1.18 -5.58 20.75
CA LEU A 40 -0.82 -4.17 20.53
C LEU A 40 -0.46 -3.90 19.06
N PHE A 41 0.21 -4.87 18.43
CA PHE A 41 0.57 -4.75 17.02
C PHE A 41 -0.68 -4.69 16.13
N PHE A 42 -1.63 -5.60 16.34
CA PHE A 42 -2.84 -5.67 15.52
C PHE A 42 -3.80 -4.52 15.83
N GLY A 43 -3.99 -4.17 17.10
CA GLY A 43 -4.96 -3.16 17.53
C GLY A 43 -4.52 -1.72 17.26
N ASP A 44 -3.24 -1.41 17.37
CA ASP A 44 -2.77 0.00 17.34
C ASP A 44 -1.74 0.26 16.23
N ILE A 45 -0.67 -0.55 16.16
CA ILE A 45 0.45 -0.30 15.24
C ILE A 45 0.01 -0.47 13.78
N LEU A 46 -0.58 -1.63 13.45
CA LEU A 46 -1.02 -1.97 12.10
C LEU A 46 -1.97 -0.91 11.51
N PRO A 47 -3.04 -0.49 12.19
CA PRO A 47 -3.94 0.51 11.64
C PRO A 47 -3.38 1.93 11.63
N ALA A 48 -2.47 2.30 12.55
CA ALA A 48 -1.80 3.59 12.51
C ALA A 48 -0.79 3.69 11.36
N THR A 49 -0.14 2.59 11.01
CA THR A 49 0.91 2.55 9.99
C THR A 49 0.39 2.31 8.56
N ALA A 50 -0.77 1.65 8.41
CA ALA A 50 -1.43 1.47 7.12
C ALA A 50 -1.64 2.77 6.31
N PRO A 51 -2.19 3.87 6.86
CA PRO A 51 -2.34 5.11 6.11
C PRO A 51 -1.00 5.73 5.72
N ILE A 52 0.05 5.56 6.53
CA ILE A 52 1.42 6.02 6.19
C ILE A 52 1.91 5.30 4.93
N ILE A 53 1.71 3.98 4.84
CA ILE A 53 2.08 3.20 3.66
C ILE A 53 1.28 3.64 2.42
N VAL A 54 -0.02 3.91 2.58
CA VAL A 54 -0.86 4.45 1.49
C VAL A 54 -0.31 5.79 1.00
N ILE A 55 0.12 6.68 1.90
CA ILE A 55 0.74 7.98 1.54
C ILE A 55 2.04 7.76 0.77
N VAL A 56 2.92 6.87 1.23
CA VAL A 56 4.20 6.57 0.53
C VAL A 56 3.93 6.00 -0.87
N ILE A 57 2.94 5.12 -1.02
CA ILE A 57 2.47 4.62 -2.32
C ILE A 57 1.97 5.76 -3.20
N GLY A 58 1.22 6.71 -2.63
CA GLY A 58 0.71 7.89 -3.31
C GLY A 58 1.83 8.80 -3.83
N LEU A 59 2.85 9.04 -3.01
CA LEU A 59 4.03 9.84 -3.39
C LEU A 59 4.81 9.19 -4.55
N ASP A 60 5.07 7.88 -4.50
CA ASP A 60 5.76 7.19 -5.59
C ASP A 60 4.90 7.11 -6.87
N LEU A 61 3.58 7.03 -6.72
CA LEU A 61 2.64 7.14 -7.84
C LEU A 61 2.69 8.54 -8.49
N MET A 62 2.77 9.62 -7.70
CA MET A 62 2.93 10.98 -8.21
C MET A 62 4.24 11.12 -8.99
N MET A 63 5.36 10.65 -8.42
CA MET A 63 6.66 10.66 -9.10
C MET A 63 6.62 9.84 -10.41
N SER A 64 5.97 8.68 -10.39
CA SER A 64 5.81 7.84 -11.59
C SER A 64 4.98 8.54 -12.68
N LYS A 65 3.96 9.32 -12.30
CA LYS A 65 3.18 10.15 -13.24
C LYS A 65 4.00 11.30 -13.81
N LEU A 66 4.79 12.00 -12.99
CA LEU A 66 5.68 13.07 -13.44
C LEU A 66 6.74 12.54 -14.40
N TRP A 67 7.35 11.39 -14.11
CA TRP A 67 8.31 10.79 -15.04
C TRP A 67 7.66 10.27 -16.31
N LYS A 68 6.36 9.91 -16.27
CA LYS A 68 5.62 9.48 -17.47
C LYS A 68 5.39 10.64 -18.43
N SER A 69 5.14 11.86 -17.95
CA SER A 69 4.85 13.01 -18.83
C SER A 69 6.02 13.41 -19.73
N GLU A 70 7.24 13.04 -19.36
CA GLU A 70 8.47 13.36 -20.11
C GLU A 70 9.11 12.11 -20.76
N ALA A 71 8.45 10.95 -20.72
CA ALA A 71 9.04 9.68 -21.13
C ALA A 71 8.84 9.35 -22.61
N SER A 72 9.84 8.69 -23.21
CA SER A 72 9.71 8.00 -24.50
C SER A 72 8.69 6.84 -24.44
N GLN A 73 8.09 6.49 -25.58
CA GLN A 73 7.00 5.52 -25.70
C GLN A 73 7.26 4.16 -25.00
N GLY A 74 8.47 3.60 -25.10
CA GLY A 74 8.82 2.33 -24.43
C GLY A 74 8.90 2.43 -22.89
N ARG A 75 9.13 3.62 -22.34
CA ARG A 75 9.17 3.86 -20.88
C ARG A 75 7.78 4.19 -20.33
N ILE A 76 6.89 4.72 -21.17
CA ILE A 76 5.48 4.99 -20.82
C ILE A 76 4.77 3.69 -20.42
N GLU A 77 4.89 2.61 -21.20
CA GLU A 77 4.24 1.32 -20.89
C GLU A 77 4.71 0.73 -19.56
N HIS A 78 6.00 0.86 -19.27
CA HIS A 78 6.58 0.39 -18.02
C HIS A 78 6.04 1.19 -16.82
N LEU A 79 6.00 2.52 -16.93
CA LEU A 79 5.46 3.39 -15.88
C LEU A 79 3.96 3.18 -15.68
N ASP A 80 3.21 2.90 -16.75
CA ASP A 80 1.78 2.55 -16.63
C ASP A 80 1.56 1.26 -15.86
N SER A 81 2.41 0.26 -16.06
CA SER A 81 2.35 -0.96 -15.26
C SER A 81 2.62 -0.68 -13.78
N ILE A 82 3.57 0.21 -13.47
CA ILE A 82 3.88 0.62 -12.09
C ILE A 82 2.68 1.35 -11.48
N ILE A 83 2.15 2.37 -12.17
CA ILE A 83 1.01 3.17 -11.69
C ILE A 83 -0.19 2.28 -11.40
N ARG A 84 -0.54 1.34 -12.29
CA ARG A 84 -1.65 0.41 -12.05
C ARG A 84 -1.42 -0.48 -10.82
N ALA A 85 -0.19 -0.96 -10.61
CA ALA A 85 0.14 -1.76 -9.43
C ALA A 85 0.01 -0.94 -8.13
N HIS A 86 0.49 0.31 -8.10
CA HIS A 86 0.31 1.21 -6.96
C HIS A 86 -1.16 1.52 -6.67
N LEU A 87 -1.96 1.79 -7.71
CA LEU A 87 -3.40 2.02 -7.55
C LEU A 87 -4.12 0.79 -7.00
N LEU A 88 -3.81 -0.40 -7.50
CA LEU A 88 -4.43 -1.63 -7.05
C LEU A 88 -4.04 -1.94 -5.59
N VAL A 89 -2.75 -1.99 -5.29
CA VAL A 89 -2.26 -2.39 -3.97
C VAL A 89 -2.58 -1.32 -2.91
N GLY A 90 -2.35 -0.04 -3.23
CA GLY A 90 -2.71 1.07 -2.35
C GLY A 90 -4.22 1.17 -2.12
N GLY A 91 -5.02 0.99 -3.18
CA GLY A 91 -6.47 0.97 -3.09
C GLY A 91 -7.00 -0.18 -2.23
N VAL A 92 -6.45 -1.39 -2.37
CA VAL A 92 -6.81 -2.56 -1.54
C VAL A 92 -6.48 -2.30 -0.06
N LEU A 93 -5.30 -1.78 0.25
CA LEU A 93 -4.93 -1.44 1.62
C LEU A 93 -5.85 -0.36 2.20
N LEU A 94 -6.11 0.71 1.45
CA LEU A 94 -6.99 1.80 1.89
C LEU A 94 -8.42 1.31 2.11
N ALA A 95 -8.97 0.51 1.20
CA ALA A 95 -10.30 -0.07 1.35
C ALA A 95 -10.38 -0.99 2.59
N SER A 96 -9.38 -1.85 2.78
CA SER A 96 -9.30 -2.73 3.96
C SER A 96 -9.26 -1.93 5.26
N TRP A 97 -8.47 -0.86 5.30
CA TRP A 97 -8.39 0.04 6.44
C TRP A 97 -9.73 0.76 6.70
N LEU A 98 -10.34 1.32 5.65
CA LEU A 98 -11.64 2.00 5.74
C LEU A 98 -12.73 1.08 6.27
N LEU A 99 -12.77 -0.19 5.85
CA LEU A 99 -13.77 -1.16 6.32
C LEU A 99 -13.70 -1.42 7.84
N VAL A 100 -12.51 -1.28 8.43
CA VAL A 100 -12.31 -1.48 9.88
C VAL A 100 -12.54 -0.19 10.66
N PHE A 101 -12.13 0.96 10.12
CA PHE A 101 -12.15 2.24 10.84
C PHE A 101 -13.40 3.09 10.62
N LEU A 102 -14.08 3.01 9.47
CA LEU A 102 -15.32 3.76 9.23
C LEU A 102 -16.38 3.48 10.31
N PRO A 103 -16.64 2.23 10.73
CA PRO A 103 -17.63 1.95 11.78
C PRO A 103 -17.30 2.53 13.15
N VAL A 104 -16.03 2.87 13.42
CA VAL A 104 -15.59 3.46 14.70
C VAL A 104 -15.78 4.98 14.70
N LEU A 105 -15.91 5.60 13.52
CA LEU A 105 -16.01 7.06 13.35
C LEU A 105 -17.46 7.58 13.28
N VAL A 106 -18.45 6.69 13.21
CA VAL A 106 -19.89 6.99 13.09
C VAL A 106 -20.61 6.55 14.35
#